data_AF-A0A7C5HZ32-F1
#
_entry.id   AF-A0A7C5HZ32-F1
#
_cell.length_a   1.000
_cell.length_b   1.000
_cell.length_c   1.000
_cell.angle_alpha   90.00
_cell.angle_beta   90.00
_cell.angle_gamma   90.00
#
_symmetry.space_group_name_H-M   'P 1'
#
loop_
_entity.id
_entity.type
_entity.pdbx_description
1 polymer ?
#
loop_
_entity_poly.entity_id
_entity_poly.type
_entity_poly.pdbx_seq_one_letter_code
_entity_poly.pdbx_strand_id
1 'polypeptide(L)'
;MAKTINNDDWLWVVVQDPGGKEQFLGQQEKESNISFIPMFKQKEDALMCMSLMTRDKKIKYEPQAVIYSELKEQTANSGFLLYLLDSEGRVIEK
;
A
#
# COMPACT_ATOMS: atom_id res chain seq x y z
N MET A 1 -21.52 -0.07 -5.70
CA MET A 1 -21.22 1.06 -6.61
C MET A 1 -19.71 1.11 -6.75
N ALA A 2 -19.20 0.72 -7.93
CA ALA A 2 -17.78 0.50 -8.20
C ALA A 2 -17.02 1.83 -8.14
N LYS A 3 -16.02 1.92 -7.26
CA LYS A 3 -15.20 3.13 -7.12
C LYS A 3 -13.86 2.87 -7.79
N THR A 4 -13.96 2.62 -9.10
CA THR A 4 -12.86 2.35 -10.04
C THR A 4 -11.77 3.38 -9.87
N ILE A 5 -10.66 2.99 -9.23
CA ILE A 5 -9.45 3.82 -9.15
C ILE A 5 -8.99 4.09 -10.59
N ASN A 6 -8.82 5.37 -10.95
CA ASN A 6 -8.28 5.77 -12.24
C ASN A 6 -6.76 5.79 -12.18
N ASN A 7 -6.11 5.71 -13.34
CA ASN A 7 -4.65 5.74 -13.44
C ASN A 7 -4.05 7.02 -12.85
N ASP A 8 -4.72 8.16 -13.01
CA ASP A 8 -4.29 9.46 -12.49
C ASP A 8 -4.75 9.73 -11.04
N ASP A 9 -5.42 8.78 -10.37
CA ASP A 9 -5.81 8.95 -8.98
C ASP A 9 -4.58 8.93 -8.06
N TRP A 10 -4.54 9.90 -7.16
CA TRP A 10 -3.55 9.96 -6.09
C TRP A 10 -3.97 9.03 -4.96
N LEU A 11 -3.13 8.05 -4.68
CA LEU A 11 -3.30 7.12 -3.58
C LEU A 11 -2.16 7.26 -2.59
N TRP A 12 -2.43 6.85 -1.36
CA TRP A 12 -1.46 6.79 -0.30
C TRP A 12 -0.96 5.37 -0.15
N VAL A 13 0.36 5.21 -0.16
CA VAL A 13 1.04 3.93 0.11
C VAL A 13 2.02 4.12 1.25
N VAL A 14 2.30 3.06 1.99
CA VAL A 14 3.31 3.10 3.04
C VAL A 14 4.67 2.75 2.43
N VAL A 15 5.65 3.63 2.58
CA VAL A 15 7.03 3.43 2.15
C VAL A 15 7.89 3.09 3.36
N GLN A 16 8.77 2.12 3.20
CA GLN A 16 9.77 1.71 4.19
C GLN A 16 11.14 2.30 3.85
N ASP A 17 11.89 2.63 4.90
CA ASP A 17 13.22 3.24 4.84
C ASP A 17 13.32 4.51 3.96
N PRO A 18 12.44 5.51 4.16
CA PRO A 18 12.49 6.77 3.43
C PRO A 18 13.83 7.50 3.63
N GLY A 19 14.48 7.87 2.52
CA GLY A 19 15.81 8.47 2.50
C GLY A 19 16.98 7.48 2.52
N GLY A 20 16.70 6.17 2.61
CA GLY A 20 17.68 5.10 2.50
C GLY A 20 17.40 4.21 1.29
N LYS A 21 16.99 2.96 1.53
CA LYS A 21 16.49 2.05 0.49
C LYS A 21 14.97 2.08 0.45
N GLU A 22 14.45 3.12 -0.21
CA GLU A 22 13.02 3.33 -0.36
C GLU A 22 12.34 2.16 -1.08
N GLN A 23 11.38 1.55 -0.41
CA GLN A 23 10.58 0.47 -0.97
C GLN A 23 9.14 0.57 -0.48
N PHE A 24 8.19 0.10 -1.29
CA PHE A 24 6.81 -0.04 -0.82
C PHE A 24 6.69 -1.15 0.22
N LEU A 25 5.92 -0.88 1.28
CA LEU A 25 5.63 -1.87 2.30
C LEU A 25 4.64 -2.89 1.77
N GLY A 26 5.15 -3.99 1.22
CA GLY A 26 4.34 -5.16 0.88
C GLY A 26 3.82 -5.86 2.14
N GLN A 27 2.62 -6.41 2.06
CA GLN A 27 2.01 -7.29 3.05
C GLN A 27 1.77 -8.66 2.42
N GLN A 28 1.66 -9.67 3.28
CA GLN A 28 1.40 -11.04 2.84
C GLN A 28 0.14 -11.54 3.54
N GLU A 29 -0.86 -11.91 2.76
CA GLU A 29 -2.06 -12.57 3.26
C GLU A 29 -1.70 -14.01 3.62
N LYS A 30 -1.74 -14.37 4.91
CA LYS A 30 -1.33 -15.69 5.38
C LYS A 30 -2.22 -16.82 4.86
N GLU A 31 -3.48 -16.53 4.58
CA GLU A 31 -4.47 -17.53 4.15
C GLU A 31 -4.27 -17.95 2.70
N SER A 32 -4.09 -16.98 1.80
CA SER A 32 -3.92 -17.26 0.37
C SER A 32 -2.46 -17.27 -0.10
N ASN A 33 -1.50 -16.96 0.79
CA ASN A 33 -0.09 -16.77 0.47
C ASN A 33 0.16 -15.73 -0.65
N ILE A 34 -0.69 -14.71 -0.69
CA ILE A 34 -0.64 -13.65 -1.70
C ILE A 34 0.13 -12.47 -1.14
N SER A 35 1.10 -11.99 -1.90
CA SER A 35 1.83 -10.76 -1.62
C SER A 35 1.09 -9.58 -2.27
N PHE A 36 0.76 -8.56 -1.49
CA PHE A 36 0.07 -7.38 -1.99
C PHE A 36 0.64 -6.10 -1.37
N ILE A 37 0.45 -4.96 -2.02
CA ILE A 37 0.81 -3.64 -1.53
C ILE A 37 -0.49 -2.93 -1.14
N PRO A 38 -0.64 -2.53 0.13
CA PRO A 38 -1.80 -1.80 0.60
C PRO A 38 -1.75 -0.35 0.11
N MET A 39 -2.84 0.06 -0.52
CA MET A 39 -3.09 1.43 -0.98
C MET A 39 -4.28 2.01 -0.22
N PHE A 40 -4.30 3.33 -0.08
CA PHE A 40 -5.32 4.04 0.68
C PHE A 40 -5.76 5.30 -0.06
N LYS A 41 -7.02 5.71 0.12
CA LYS A 41 -7.51 6.98 -0.48
C LYS A 41 -7.05 8.20 0.32
N GLN A 42 -6.81 8.02 1.62
CA GLN A 42 -6.41 9.10 2.51
C GLN A 42 -5.16 8.71 3.31
N LYS A 43 -4.38 9.71 3.70
CA LYS A 43 -3.18 9.53 4.50
C LYS A 43 -3.50 8.95 5.87
N GLU A 44 -4.61 9.38 6.46
CA GLU A 44 -5.10 8.99 7.77
C GLU A 44 -5.44 7.51 7.82
N ASP A 45 -6.08 6.98 6.76
CA ASP A 45 -6.39 5.55 6.64
C ASP A 45 -5.09 4.72 6.67
N ALA A 46 -4.06 5.16 5.93
CA ALA A 46 -2.75 4.52 5.93
C ALA A 46 -2.10 4.56 7.32
N LEU A 47 -2.13 5.71 8.00
CA LEU A 47 -1.56 5.87 9.35
C LEU A 47 -2.26 4.98 10.39
N MET A 48 -3.59 4.87 10.33
CA MET A 48 -4.34 4.00 11.22
C MET A 48 -3.98 2.53 10.97
N CYS A 49 -3.94 2.13 9.70
CA CYS A 49 -3.59 0.77 9.29
C CYS A 49 -2.13 0.39 9.55
N MET A 50 -1.20 1.35 9.61
CA MET A 50 0.22 1.06 9.90
C MET A 50 0.41 0.28 11.21
N SER A 51 -0.49 0.42 12.18
CA SER A 51 -0.44 -0.33 13.43
C SER A 51 -0.82 -1.81 13.29
N LEU A 52 -1.59 -2.15 12.25
CA LEU A 52 -2.05 -3.50 11.93
C LEU A 52 -1.09 -4.23 10.97
N MET A 53 -0.27 -3.49 10.25
CA MET A 53 0.68 -4.05 9.27
C MET A 53 1.86 -4.77 9.94
N THR A 54 2.36 -5.79 9.24
CA THR A 54 3.65 -6.41 9.57
C THR A 54 4.76 -5.45 9.17
N ARG A 55 5.47 -4.92 10.18
CA ARG A 55 6.53 -3.93 10.02
C ARG A 55 7.71 -4.24 10.97
N ASP A 56 8.91 -3.91 10.54
CA ASP A 56 10.12 -4.04 11.36
C ASP A 56 10.30 -2.78 12.21
N LYS A 57 10.37 -2.92 13.53
CA LYS A 57 10.49 -1.77 14.45
C LYS A 57 11.76 -0.94 14.24
N LYS A 58 12.77 -1.46 13.54
CA LYS A 58 14.02 -0.77 13.25
C LYS A 58 13.96 0.09 11.99
N ILE A 59 12.97 -0.13 11.13
CA ILE A 59 12.81 0.58 9.87
C ILE A 59 11.80 1.72 10.05
N LYS A 60 12.08 2.86 9.42
CA LYS A 60 11.14 3.98 9.39
C LYS A 60 10.08 3.72 8.32
N TYR A 61 8.83 4.04 8.63
CA TYR A 61 7.71 3.90 7.71
C TYR A 61 6.97 5.22 7.61
N GLU A 62 6.67 5.65 6.39
CA GLU A 62 5.94 6.90 6.15
C GLU A 62 4.93 6.71 5.02
N PRO A 63 3.67 7.16 5.20
CA PRO A 63 2.74 7.24 4.10
C PRO A 63 3.19 8.30 3.10
N GLN A 64 3.27 7.93 1.84
CA GLN A 64 3.56 8.81 0.71
C GLN A 64 2.43 8.74 -0.31
N ALA A 65 2.14 9.89 -0.93
CA ALA A 65 1.18 9.97 -2.01
C ALA A 65 1.87 9.61 -3.33
N VAL A 66 1.27 8.70 -4.10
CA VAL A 66 1.76 8.21 -5.38
C VAL A 66 0.60 8.14 -6.37
N ILE A 67 0.88 8.41 -7.64
CA ILE A 67 -0.11 8.24 -8.71
C ILE A 67 -0.28 6.74 -8.98
N TYR A 68 -1.53 6.28 -9.09
CA TYR A 68 -1.83 4.85 -9.25
C TYR A 68 -1.15 4.20 -10.47
N SER A 69 -1.04 4.92 -11.60
CA SER A 69 -0.31 4.44 -12.77
C SER A 69 1.16 4.19 -12.49
N GLU A 70 1.83 5.14 -11.82
CA GLU A 70 3.25 5.00 -11.48
C GLU A 70 3.47 3.85 -10.51
N LEU A 71 2.58 3.72 -9.51
CA LEU A 71 2.64 2.60 -8.58
C LEU A 71 2.47 1.26 -9.31
N LYS A 72 1.54 1.16 -10.24
CA LYS A 72 1.35 -0.03 -11.08
C LYS A 72 2.61 -0.36 -11.87
N GLU A 73 3.22 0.62 -12.51
CA GLU A 73 4.46 0.40 -13.28
C GLU A 73 5.62 -0.04 -12.40
N GLN A 74 5.79 0.58 -11.22
CA GLN A 74 6.86 0.24 -10.28
C GLN A 74 6.67 -1.15 -9.65
N THR A 75 5.43 -1.63 -9.54
CA THR A 75 5.11 -2.91 -8.89
C THR A 75 4.86 -4.05 -9.88
N ALA A 76 4.73 -3.75 -11.18
CA ALA A 76 4.43 -4.71 -12.24
C ALA A 76 5.42 -5.89 -12.29
N ASN A 77 6.71 -5.65 -12.02
CA ASN A 77 7.75 -6.68 -12.05
C ASN A 77 7.97 -7.39 -10.71
N SER A 78 7.31 -6.92 -9.64
CA SER A 78 7.53 -7.41 -8.28
C SER A 78 6.61 -8.59 -7.91
N GLY A 79 5.57 -8.85 -8.71
CA GLY A 79 4.59 -9.92 -8.44
C GLY A 79 3.64 -9.62 -7.27
N PHE A 80 3.62 -8.37 -6.79
CA PHE A 80 2.69 -7.92 -5.75
C PHE A 80 1.38 -7.47 -6.40
N LEU A 81 0.26 -7.86 -5.80
CA LEU A 81 -1.05 -7.28 -6.13
C LEU A 81 -1.21 -5.92 -5.46
N LEU A 82 -2.12 -5.09 -5.96
CA LEU A 82 -2.39 -3.77 -5.40
C LEU A 82 -3.77 -3.77 -4.75
N TYR A 83 -3.85 -3.72 -3.43
CA TYR A 83 -5.12 -3.77 -2.71
C TYR A 83 -5.43 -2.42 -2.07
N LEU A 84 -6.61 -1.89 -2.38
CA LEU A 84 -7.13 -0.73 -1.70
C LEU A 84 -7.73 -1.17 -0.36
N LEU A 85 -7.18 -0.66 0.74
CA LEU A 85 -7.66 -0.91 2.10
C LEU A 85 -8.40 0.31 2.66
N ASP A 86 -9.28 0.06 3.63
CA ASP A 86 -9.84 1.10 4.51
C ASP A 86 -8.97 1.28 5.78
N SER A 87 -9.30 2.27 6.61
CA SER A 87 -8.71 2.50 7.93
C SER A 87 -8.66 1.29 8.89
N GLU A 88 -9.59 0.33 8.77
CA GLU A 88 -9.62 -0.90 9.57
C GLU A 88 -8.78 -2.04 8.96
N GLY A 89 -8.17 -1.82 7.79
CA GLY A 89 -7.35 -2.81 7.09
C GLY A 89 -8.15 -3.81 6.28
N ARG A 90 -9.41 -3.50 5.96
CA ARG A 90 -10.27 -4.35 5.12
C ARG A 90 -10.07 -4.00 3.65
N VAL A 91 -10.02 -5.02 2.79
CA VAL A 91 -9.91 -4.85 1.34
C VAL A 91 -11.23 -4.28 0.81
N ILE A 92 -11.16 -3.07 0.26
CA ILE A 92 -12.24 -2.41 -0.45
C ILE A 92 -12.21 -2.81 -1.93
N GLU A 93 -11.02 -2.81 -2.55
CA GLU A 93 -10.83 -3.07 -3.99
C GLU A 93 -9.50 -3.78 -4.24
N LYS A 94 -9.43 -4.61 -5.28
CA LYS A 94 -8.27 -5.43 -5.69
C LYS A 94 -7.95 -5.25 -7.17
#